data_AF-A0A9E4JK87-F1
#
_entry.id   AF-A0A9E4JK87-F1
#
_cell.length_a   1.000
_cell.length_b   1.000
_cell.length_c   1.000
_cell.angle_alpha   90.00
_cell.angle_beta   90.00
_cell.angle_gamma   90.00
#
_symmetry.space_group_name_H-M   'P 1'
#
loop_
_entity.id
_entity.type
_entity.pdbx_description
1 polymer ?
#
loop_
_entity_poly.entity_id
_entity_poly.type
_entity_poly.pdbx_seq_one_letter_code
_entity_poly.pdbx_strand_id
1 'polypeptide(L)'
;MTIIQGRFGPGGVWIFEIELVTSDGEPIAVDAVFDSGFSNGYLALNAADVSALGWRLLQPDVELTTANGLSRFDIYQGKVIIAFFNLVRYNNNSE
;
A
#
# COMPACT_ATOMS: atom_id res chain seq x y z
N MET A 1 13.50 -8.86 11.64
CA MET A 1 12.04 -8.91 11.48
C MET A 1 11.52 -7.51 11.64
N THR A 2 10.95 -6.93 10.59
CA THR A 2 10.38 -5.57 10.63
C THR A 2 8.88 -5.69 10.91
N ILE A 3 8.35 -4.87 11.82
CA ILE A 3 6.93 -4.83 12.16
C ILE A 3 6.36 -3.54 11.59
N ILE A 4 5.35 -3.64 10.74
CA ILE A 4 4.60 -2.49 10.24
C ILE A 4 3.47 -2.25 11.25
N GLN A 5 3.30 -1.00 11.69
CA GLN A 5 2.23 -0.62 12.59
C GLN A 5 0.99 -0.20 11.80
N GLY A 6 -0.18 -0.50 12.34
CA GLY A 6 -1.45 -0.22 11.71
C GLY A 6 -2.61 -0.46 12.67
N ARG A 7 -3.82 -0.34 12.15
CA ARG A 7 -5.07 -0.47 12.90
C ARG A 7 -6.05 -1.35 12.14
N PHE A 8 -6.96 -2.00 12.85
CA PHE A 8 -8.12 -2.62 12.20
C PHE A 8 -9.17 -1.55 11.86
N GLY A 9 -9.61 -1.54 10.61
CA GLY A 9 -10.71 -0.73 10.13
C GLY A 9 -12.06 -1.48 10.18
N PRO A 10 -13.14 -0.84 9.72
CA PRO A 10 -14.44 -1.49 9.51
C PRO A 10 -14.29 -2.76 8.66
N GLY A 11 -14.99 -3.83 9.02
CA GLY A 11 -14.89 -5.12 8.34
C GLY A 11 -13.63 -5.93 8.68
N GLY A 12 -12.83 -5.51 9.67
CA GLY A 12 -11.67 -6.27 10.15
C GLY A 12 -10.46 -6.21 9.22
N VAL A 13 -10.44 -5.29 8.26
CA VAL A 13 -9.30 -5.08 7.38
C VAL A 13 -8.17 -4.36 8.13
N TRP A 14 -6.93 -4.79 7.93
CA TRP A 14 -5.78 -4.12 8.53
C TRP A 14 -5.33 -2.96 7.64
N ILE A 15 -5.27 -1.76 8.24
CA ILE A 15 -4.97 -0.49 7.59
C ILE A 15 -3.68 0.06 8.16
N PHE A 16 -2.79 0.54 7.30
CA PHE A 16 -1.49 1.09 7.66
C PHE A 16 -1.10 2.21 6.70
N GLU A 17 -0.31 3.16 7.19
CA GLU A 17 0.16 4.28 6.38
C GLU A 17 1.33 3.85 5.49
N ILE A 18 1.31 4.31 4.24
CA ILE A 18 2.43 4.28 3.30
C ILE A 18 2.59 5.65 2.67
N GLU A 19 3.75 5.94 2.11
CA GLU A 19 3.93 7.13 1.27
C GLU A 19 4.07 6.71 -0.19
N LEU A 20 3.22 7.26 -1.06
CA LEU A 20 3.36 7.16 -2.52
C LEU A 20 4.28 8.28 -2.98
N VAL A 21 5.37 7.95 -3.68
CA VAL A 21 6.32 8.96 -4.16
C VAL A 21 5.98 9.31 -5.61
N THR A 22 5.62 10.57 -5.88
CA THR A 22 5.31 11.07 -7.23
C THR A 22 6.51 10.97 -8.17
N SER A 23 6.30 11.13 -9.48
CA SER A 23 7.38 11.19 -10.47
C SER A 23 8.39 12.31 -10.21
N ASP A 24 7.95 13.38 -9.53
CA ASP A 24 8.77 14.52 -9.15
C ASP A 24 9.51 14.31 -7.81
N GLY A 25 9.29 13.17 -7.16
CA GLY A 25 9.96 12.78 -5.92
C GLY A 25 9.26 13.25 -4.64
N GLU A 26 8.06 13.80 -4.74
CA GLU A 26 7.27 14.24 -3.57
C GLU A 26 6.57 13.04 -2.91
N PRO A 27 6.73 12.82 -1.59
CA PRO A 27 6.01 11.77 -0.87
C PRO A 27 4.60 12.24 -0.46
N ILE A 28 3.60 11.41 -0.69
CA ILE A 28 2.20 11.62 -0.29
C ILE A 28 1.78 10.48 0.63
N ALA A 29 1.50 10.79 1.91
CA ALA A 29 1.02 9.82 2.88
C ALA A 29 -0.43 9.41 2.61
N VAL A 30 -0.70 8.11 2.60
CA VAL A 30 -2.04 7.51 2.40
C VAL A 30 -2.24 6.29 3.29
N ASP A 31 -3.49 6.04 3.66
CA ASP A 31 -3.89 4.77 4.31
C ASP A 31 -4.01 3.68 3.23
N ALA A 32 -3.25 2.58 3.38
CA ALA A 32 -3.35 1.38 2.58
C ALA A 32 -4.03 0.24 3.34
N VAL A 33 -4.73 -0.61 2.60
CA VAL A 33 -5.36 -1.84 3.13
C VAL A 33 -4.47 -3.03 2.80
N PHE A 34 -4.20 -3.89 3.78
CA PHE A 34 -3.56 -5.18 3.51
C PHE A 34 -4.60 -6.17 2.97
N ASP A 35 -4.59 -6.33 1.65
CA ASP A 35 -5.50 -7.23 0.94
C ASP A 35 -4.78 -8.54 0.57
N SER A 36 -5.12 -9.62 1.28
CA SER A 36 -4.61 -10.97 0.99
C SER A 36 -5.33 -11.65 -0.18
N GLY A 37 -6.43 -11.08 -0.67
CA GLY A 37 -7.20 -11.56 -1.82
C GLY A 37 -6.61 -11.17 -3.18
N PHE A 38 -5.58 -10.33 -3.19
CA PHE A 38 -4.89 -9.88 -4.39
C PHE A 38 -3.52 -10.57 -4.55
N SER A 39 -3.52 -11.74 -5.18
CA SER A 39 -2.40 -12.68 -5.17
C SER A 39 -1.21 -12.33 -6.07
N ASN A 40 -1.35 -11.33 -6.95
CA ASN A 40 -0.31 -10.99 -7.93
C ASN A 40 0.77 -10.05 -7.38
N GLY A 41 0.68 -9.63 -6.11
CA GLY A 41 1.73 -8.85 -5.45
C GLY A 41 1.83 -7.38 -5.88
N TYR A 42 0.79 -6.83 -6.51
CA TYR A 42 0.70 -5.40 -6.83
C TYR A 42 -0.02 -4.62 -5.73
N LEU A 43 0.32 -3.33 -5.63
CA LEU A 43 -0.50 -2.34 -4.96
C LEU A 43 -1.59 -1.87 -5.94
N ALA A 44 -2.85 -2.16 -5.63
CA ALA A 44 -3.98 -1.63 -6.39
C ALA A 44 -4.24 -0.17 -5.99
N LEU A 45 -4.41 0.71 -6.98
CA LEU A 45 -4.73 2.12 -6.81
C LEU A 45 -5.90 2.51 -7.71
N ASN A 46 -6.63 3.57 -7.35
CA ASN A 46 -7.62 4.15 -8.24
C ASN A 46 -6.92 4.77 -9.47
N ALA A 47 -7.54 4.68 -10.64
CA ALA A 47 -6.98 5.22 -11.88
C ALA A 47 -6.74 6.74 -11.81
N ALA A 48 -7.61 7.49 -11.14
CA ALA A 48 -7.44 8.93 -10.95
C ALA A 48 -6.21 9.25 -10.09
N ASP A 49 -6.01 8.51 -8.99
CA ASP A 49 -4.88 8.71 -8.08
C ASP A 49 -3.55 8.41 -8.80
N VAL A 50 -3.48 7.29 -9.53
CA VAL A 50 -2.28 6.93 -10.31
C VAL A 50 -1.95 7.98 -11.37
N SER A 51 -2.96 8.57 -12.01
CA SER A 51 -2.76 9.62 -13.01
C SER A 51 -2.15 10.89 -12.40
N ALA A 52 -2.50 11.20 -11.15
CA ALA A 52 -1.95 12.34 -10.42
C ALA A 52 -0.51 12.11 -9.93
N LEU A 53 -0.09 10.85 -9.74
CA LEU A 53 1.27 10.50 -9.31
C LEU A 53 2.33 10.64 -10.41
N GLY A 54 1.92 10.74 -11.68
CA GLY A 54 2.84 10.85 -12.82
C GLY A 54 3.66 9.59 -13.10
N TRP A 55 3.27 8.44 -12.55
CA TRP A 55 4.02 7.19 -12.68
C TRP A 55 4.05 6.67 -14.13
N ARG A 56 5.15 5.99 -14.47
CA ARG A 56 5.35 5.46 -15.82
C ARG A 56 4.47 4.23 -16.03
N LEU A 57 3.56 4.29 -17.00
CA LEU A 57 2.86 3.11 -17.49
C LEU A 57 3.86 2.12 -18.10
N LEU A 58 3.88 0.88 -17.60
CA LEU A 58 4.69 -0.21 -18.13
C LEU A 58 3.91 -1.07 -19.10
N GLN A 59 2.70 -1.46 -18.73
CA GLN A 59 1.85 -2.37 -19.51
C GLN A 59 0.39 -1.98 -19.33
N PRO A 60 -0.32 -1.59 -20.39
CA PRO A 60 -1.76 -1.40 -20.32
C PRO A 60 -2.52 -2.72 -20.45
N ASP A 61 -3.77 -2.74 -19.98
CA ASP A 61 -4.77 -3.78 -20.30
C ASP A 61 -4.35 -5.22 -19.94
N VAL A 62 -3.67 -5.39 -18.80
CA VAL A 62 -3.20 -6.68 -18.29
C VAL A 62 -4.32 -7.38 -17.53
N GLU A 63 -4.64 -8.62 -17.93
CA GLU A 63 -5.61 -9.45 -17.23
C GLU A 63 -4.99 -10.08 -15.98
N LEU A 64 -5.56 -9.77 -14.81
CA LEU A 64 -5.14 -10.30 -13.51
C LEU A 64 -6.32 -10.98 -12.81
N THR A 65 -6.02 -12.09 -12.11
CA THR A 65 -6.99 -12.77 -11.25
C THR A 65 -7.14 -12.03 -9.93
N THR A 66 -8.38 -11.69 -9.57
CA THR A 66 -8.77 -11.12 -8.28
C THR A 66 -9.69 -12.10 -7.54
N ALA A 67 -10.03 -11.80 -6.29
CA ALA A 67 -11.05 -12.54 -5.55
C ALA A 67 -12.42 -12.59 -6.27
N ASN A 68 -12.72 -11.61 -7.13
CA ASN A 68 -13.96 -11.54 -7.91
C ASN A 68 -13.84 -12.14 -9.32
N GLY A 69 -12.73 -12.81 -9.64
CA GLY A 69 -12.43 -13.35 -10.96
C GLY A 69 -11.46 -12.49 -11.77
N LEU A 70 -11.44 -12.69 -13.09
CA LEU A 70 -10.54 -11.97 -14.00
C LEU A 70 -10.97 -10.50 -14.12
N SER A 71 -9.99 -9.60 -14.10
CA SER A 71 -10.16 -8.16 -14.28
C SER A 71 -8.95 -7.57 -14.98
N ARG A 72 -9.12 -6.42 -15.62
CA ARG A 72 -8.07 -5.78 -16.40
C ARG A 72 -7.49 -4.57 -15.67
N PHE A 73 -6.17 -4.47 -15.69
CA PHE A 73 -5.40 -3.46 -14.98
C PHE A 73 -4.31 -2.88 -15.87
N ASP A 74 -4.03 -1.60 -15.64
CA ASP A 74 -2.82 -0.97 -16.14
C ASP A 74 -1.71 -1.09 -15.08
N ILE A 75 -0.53 -1.54 -15.48
CA ILE A 75 0.61 -1.76 -14.61
C ILE A 75 1.56 -0.57 -14.72
N TYR A 76 1.81 0.10 -13.59
CA TYR A 76 2.68 1.27 -13.50
C TYR A 76 3.96 0.96 -12.73
N GLN A 77 5.04 1.64 -13.08
CA GLN A 77 6.26 1.70 -12.29
C GLN A 77 6.17 2.87 -11.32
N GLY A 78 6.01 2.57 -10.04
CA GLY A 78 5.95 3.54 -8.95
C GLY A 78 7.01 3.30 -7.88
N LYS A 79 7.06 4.22 -6.91
CA LYS A 79 7.89 4.10 -5.71
C LYS A 79 7.02 4.32 -4.48
N VAL A 80 7.17 3.44 -3.49
CA VAL A 80 6.45 3.49 -2.23
C VAL A 80 7.46 3.47 -1.09
N ILE A 81 7.20 4.23 -0.03
CA ILE A 81 7.94 4.18 1.23
C ILE A 81 7.02 3.55 2.28
N ILE A 82 7.54 2.56 2.99
CA ILE A 82 6.88 1.96 4.14
C ILE A 82 7.74 2.29 5.35
N ALA A 83 7.27 3.23 6.16
CA ALA A 83 8.00 3.66 7.36
C ALA A 83 7.88 2.61 8.48
N PHE A 84 8.90 2.57 9.33
CA PHE A 84 8.89 1.78 10.57
C PHE A 84 9.00 2.71 11.77
N PHE A 85 8.37 2.33 12.88
CA PHE A 85 8.56 3.00 14.16
C PHE A 85 9.28 2.06 15.14
N ASN A 86 10.26 2.59 15.88
CA ASN A 86 10.85 1.88 17.02
C ASN A 86 9.85 1.89 18.18
N LEU A 87 9.48 0.72 18.70
CA LEU A 87 8.68 0.63 19.92
C LEU A 87 9.62 0.60 21.14
N VAL A 88 9.50 1.57 22.05
CA VAL A 88 10.14 1.52 23.38
C VAL A 88 9.07 1.13 24.39
N ARG A 89 9.28 0.00 25.08
CA ARG A 89 8.46 -0.38 26.24
C ARG A 89 9.08 0.22 27.50
N TYR A 90 8.36 1.10 28.18
CA TYR A 90 8.71 1.52 29.54
C TYR A 90 8.24 0.44 30.52
N ASN A 91 9.17 -0.16 31.27
CA ASN A 91 8.86 -1.09 32.36
C ASN A 91 9.02 -0.34 33.68
N ASN A 92 7.90 0.04 34.30
CA ASN A 92 7.88 0.41 35.71
C ASN A 92 7.53 -0.82 36.53
N ASN A 93 8.55 -1.63 36.82
CA ASN A 93 8.48 -2.54 37.95
C ASN A 93 9.14 -1.82 39.12
N SER A 94 8.35 -1.01 39.82
CA SER A 94 8.64 -0.62 41.19
C SER A 94 7.91 -1.59 42.12
N GLU A 95 8.55 -2.73 42.38
CA GLU A 95 8.37 -3.50 43.62
C GLU A 95 9.75 -3.70 44.26
#